data_AF-A0A7K0VXL9-F1
#
_entry.id   AF-A0A7K0VXL9-F1
#
_cell.length_a   1.000
_cell.length_b   1.000
_cell.length_c   1.000
_cell.angle_alpha   90.00
_cell.angle_beta   90.00
_cell.angle_gamma   90.00
#
_symmetry.space_group_name_H-M   'P 1'
#
loop_
_entity.id
_entity.type
_entity.pdbx_description
1 polymer ?
#
loop_
_entity_poly.entity_id
_entity_poly.type
_entity_poly.pdbx_seq_one_letter_code
_entity_poly.pdbx_strand_id
1 'polypeptide(L)' 'MTADAPLTLDDYVAGIRRCDRTVIGKALTLVESARLDHRELAQQLVAALLPFTGKAQRIGITGVPGAGKSTLIDT' A
#
# COMPACT_ATOMS: atom_id res chain seq x y z
N MET A 1 3.64 0.34 25.77
CA MET A 1 4.24 0.38 24.43
C MET A 1 4.73 -1.03 24.11
N THR A 2 3.80 -1.94 23.82
CA THR A 2 4.15 -3.31 23.46
C THR A 2 4.75 -3.26 22.06
N ALA A 3 5.99 -3.72 21.91
CA ALA A 3 6.58 -3.93 20.60
C ALA A 3 5.68 -4.94 19.88
N ASP A 4 4.89 -4.43 18.94
CA ASP A 4 4.03 -5.24 18.09
C ASP A 4 4.96 -6.14 17.27
N ALA A 5 4.77 -7.46 17.37
CA ALA A 5 5.63 -8.41 16.66
C ALA A 5 5.61 -8.09 15.15
N PRO A 6 6.73 -8.25 14.44
CA PRO A 6 6.77 -8.00 13.01
C PRO A 6 5.74 -8.89 12.30
N LEU A 7 4.88 -8.27 11.49
CA LEU A 7 3.85 -8.96 10.72
C LEU A 7 4.51 -9.92 9.72
N THR A 8 3.97 -11.12 9.61
CA THR A 8 4.37 -12.10 8.60
C THR A 8 3.76 -11.75 7.24
N LEU A 9 4.25 -12.40 6.18
CA LEU A 9 3.68 -12.27 4.83
C LEU A 9 2.16 -12.57 4.82
N ASP A 10 1.74 -13.63 5.51
CA ASP A 10 0.33 -14.04 5.57
C ASP A 10 -0.53 -13.02 6.35
N ASP A 11 0.02 -12.42 7.41
CA ASP A 11 -0.67 -11.36 8.15
C ASP A 11 -0.93 -10.15 7.25
N TYR A 12 0.06 -9.76 6.43
CA TYR A 12 -0.10 -8.68 5.46
C TYR A 12 -1.16 -9.02 4.41
N VAL A 13 -1.07 -10.19 3.79
CA VAL A 13 -2.01 -10.61 2.75
C VAL A 13 -3.44 -10.65 3.31
N ALA A 14 -3.64 -11.27 4.47
CA ALA A 14 -4.94 -11.39 5.10
C ALA A 14 -5.51 -10.03 5.52
N GLY A 15 -4.69 -9.15 6.11
CA GLY A 15 -5.12 -7.81 6.51
C GLY A 15 -5.50 -6.93 5.32
N ILE A 16 -4.69 -6.91 4.26
CA ILE A 16 -5.00 -6.15 3.03
C ILE A 16 -6.27 -6.66 2.36
N ARG A 17 -6.45 -7.99 2.28
CA ARG A 17 -7.65 -8.62 1.70
C ARG A 17 -8.92 -8.33 2.48
N ARG A 18 -8.82 -8.03 3.78
CA ARG A 18 -9.92 -7.60 4.65
C ARG A 18 -10.10 -6.08 4.69
N CYS A 19 -9.34 -5.32 3.91
CA CYS A 19 -9.34 -3.86 3.92
C CYS A 19 -8.96 -3.26 5.29
N ASP A 20 -8.11 -3.94 6.06
CA ASP A 20 -7.60 -3.41 7.32
C ASP A 20 -6.65 -2.24 7.05
N ARG A 21 -7.11 -1.02 7.36
CA ARG A 21 -6.37 0.22 7.13
C ARG A 21 -5.02 0.25 7.84
N THR A 22 -4.91 -0.36 9.02
CA THR A 22 -3.65 -0.40 9.79
C THR A 22 -2.63 -1.28 9.09
N VAL A 23 -3.05 -2.46 8.62
CA VAL A 23 -2.17 -3.38 7.88
C VAL A 23 -1.79 -2.79 6.52
N ILE A 24 -2.73 -2.14 5.83
CA ILE A 24 -2.44 -1.43 4.56
C ILE A 24 -1.40 -0.34 4.79
N GLY A 25 -1.52 0.47 5.84
CA GLY A 25 -0.52 1.48 6.19
C GLY A 25 0.86 0.89 6.45
N LYS A 26 0.94 -0.20 7.25
CA LYS A 26 2.20 -0.92 7.49
C LYS A 26 2.79 -1.50 6.20
N ALA A 27 1.96 -2.02 5.29
CA ALA A 27 2.39 -2.55 4.01
C ALA A 27 2.94 -1.47 3.06
N LEU A 28 2.33 -0.28 3.04
CA LEU A 28 2.87 0.86 2.29
C LEU A 28 4.26 1.24 2.80
N THR A 29 4.42 1.38 4.12
CA THR A 29 5.73 1.64 4.74
C THR A 29 6.76 0.55 4.43
N LEU A 30 6.34 -0.73 4.43
CA LEU A 30 7.19 -1.86 4.05
C LEU A 30 7.69 -1.72 2.61
N VAL A 31 6.79 -1.42 1.66
CA VAL A 31 7.11 -1.27 0.23
C VAL A 31 7.98 -0.04 -0.04
N GLU A 32 7.80 1.05 0.70
CA GLU A 32 8.62 2.27 0.59
C GLU A 32 9.99 2.14 1.26
N SER A 33 10.22 1.09 2.05
CA SER A 33 11.43 0.97 2.85
C SER A 33 12.69 0.70 2.01
N ALA A 34 13.77 1.39 2.36
CA ALA A 34 15.08 1.19 1.72
C ALA A 34 15.89 0.01 2.31
N ARG A 35 15.43 -0.63 3.40
CA ARG A 35 16.15 -1.74 4.03
C ARG A 35 16.07 -3.01 3.17
N LEU A 36 17.15 -3.78 3.13
CA LEU A 36 17.25 -4.97 2.26
C LEU A 36 16.28 -6.09 2.66
N ASP A 37 16.12 -6.34 3.96
CA ASP A 37 15.18 -7.32 4.52
C ASP A 37 13.72 -6.96 4.19
N HIS A 38 13.38 -5.68 4.25
CA HIS A 38 12.05 -5.21 3.90
C HIS A 38 11.75 -5.37 2.41
N ARG A 39 12.74 -5.13 1.54
CA ARG A 39 12.57 -5.26 0.08
C ARG A 39 12.20 -6.69 -0.32
N GLU A 40 12.83 -7.69 0.27
CA GLU A 40 12.53 -9.09 0.00
C GLU A 40 11.08 -9.43 0.40
N LEU A 41 10.68 -9.06 1.62
CA LEU A 41 9.30 -9.28 2.09
C LEU A 41 8.28 -8.49 1.25
N ALA A 42 8.59 -7.26 0.85
CA ALA A 42 7.73 -6.43 0.01
C ALA A 42 7.51 -7.05 -1.38
N GLN A 43 8.55 -7.61 -1.99
CA GLN A 43 8.45 -8.30 -3.28
C GLN A 43 7.54 -9.53 -3.18
N GLN A 44 7.70 -10.34 -2.12
CA GLN A 44 6.84 -11.48 -1.85
C GLN A 44 5.38 -11.05 -1.65
N LEU A 45 5.16 -9.96 -0.90
CA LEU A 45 3.83 -9.39 -0.66
C LEU A 45 3.16 -8.92 -1.95
N VAL A 46 3.86 -8.17 -2.79
CA VAL A 46 3.34 -7.72 -4.10
C VAL A 46 2.99 -8.93 -4.96
N ALA A 47 3.88 -9.91 -5.05
CA ALA A 47 3.65 -11.13 -5.84
C ALA A 47 2.41 -11.91 -5.35
N ALA A 48 2.24 -12.07 -4.04
CA ALA A 48 1.09 -12.73 -3.44
C ALA A 48 -0.23 -11.99 -3.69
N LEU A 49 -0.20 -10.66 -3.82
CA LEU A 49 -1.38 -9.84 -4.06
C LEU A 49 -1.75 -9.68 -5.55
N LEU A 50 -0.81 -9.89 -6.48
CA LEU A 50 -1.02 -9.72 -7.93
C LEU A 50 -2.33 -10.34 -8.46
N PRO A 51 -2.71 -11.59 -8.10
CA PRO A 51 -3.95 -12.22 -8.58
C PRO A 51 -5.25 -11.48 -8.18
N PHE A 52 -5.18 -10.59 -7.19
CA PHE A 52 -6.32 -9.86 -6.66
C PHE A 52 -6.40 -8.40 -7.15
N THR A 53 -5.45 -7.98 -7.98
CA THR A 53 -5.38 -6.62 -8.53
C THR A 53 -6.05 -6.51 -9.91
N GLY A 54 -6.02 -5.31 -10.52
CA GLY A 54 -6.50 -5.09 -11.89
C GLY A 54 -7.98 -4.72 -12.04
N LYS A 55 -8.77 -4.78 -10.96
CA LYS A 55 -10.21 -4.45 -10.97
C LYS A 55 -10.52 -2.97 -10.67
N ALA A 56 -9.50 -2.13 -10.47
CA ALA A 56 -9.65 -0.72 -10.17
C ALA A 56 -9.42 0.15 -11.42
N GLN A 57 -10.21 1.22 -11.57
CA GLN A 57 -9.94 2.27 -12.53
C GLN A 57 -8.72 3.08 -12.07
N ARG A 58 -7.77 3.32 -12.97
CA ARG A 58 -6.55 4.11 -12.71
C ARG A 58 -6.65 5.42 -13.48
N ILE A 59 -6.87 6.52 -12.77
CA ILE A 59 -7.04 7.86 -13.36
C ILE A 59 -5.84 8.72 -12.97
N GLY A 60 -5.13 9.26 -13.96
CA GLY A 60 -4.04 10.21 -13.75
C GLY A 60 -4.56 11.64 -13.85
N ILE A 61 -4.32 12.46 -12.82
CA ILE A 61 -4.71 13.88 -12.79
C ILE A 61 -3.44 14.73 -12.72
N THR A 62 -3.30 15.65 -13.67
CA THR A 62 -2.13 16.54 -13.79
C THR A 62 -2.55 17.98 -14.12
N GLY A 63 -1.62 18.92 -14.00
CA GLY A 63 -1.84 20.35 -14.21
C GLY A 63 -0.85 21.20 -13.42
N VAL A 64 -0.64 22.44 -13.84
CA VAL A 64 0.30 23.38 -13.21
C VAL A 64 -0.06 23.70 -11.74
N PRO A 65 0.88 24.19 -10.92
CA PRO A 65 0.56 24.71 -9.58
C PRO A 65 -0.59 25.74 -9.66
N GLY A 66 -1.57 25.65 -8.75
CA GLY A 66 -2.72 26.55 -8.74
C GLY A 66 -3.89 26.20 -9.69
N ALA A 67 -3.78 25.19 -10.55
CA ALA A 67 -4.84 24.79 -11.50
C ALA A 67 -6.13 24.19 -10.89
N GLY A 68 -6.31 24.23 -9.56
CA GLY A 68 -7.50 23.69 -8.89
C GLY A 68 -7.59 22.16 -8.78
N LYS A 69 -6.50 21.42 -9.03
CA LYS A 69 -6.47 19.94 -9.00
C LYS A 69 -7.00 19.33 -7.70
N SER A 70 -6.61 19.87 -6.55
CA SER A 70 -7.05 19.34 -5.26
C SER A 70 -8.55 19.56 -5.04
N THR A 71 -9.08 20.74 -5.41
CA THR A 71 -10.52 21.04 -5.33
C THR A 71 -11.35 20.09 -6.19
N LEU A 72 -10.87 19.77 -7.39
CA LEU A 72 -11.51 18.81 -8.29
C LEU A 72 -11.57 17.38 -7.72
N ILE A 73 -10.57 16.96 -6.95
CA ILE A 73 -10.49 15.58 -6.42
C ILE A 73 -11.31 15.43 -5.14
N ASP A 74 -11.47 16.52 -4.39
CA ASP A 74 -12.16 16.53 -3.10
C ASP A 74 -13.69 16.69 -3.21
N THR A 75 -14.19 17.28 -4.31
CA THR A 75 -15.62 17.59 -4.55
C THR A 75 -16.24 16.65 -5.57
#